data_AF-A0A0L8K9A5-F1
#
_entry.id   AF-A0A0L8K9A5-F1
#
_cell.length_a   1.000
_cell.length_b   1.000
_cell.length_c   1.000
_cell.angle_alpha   90.00
_cell.angle_beta   90.00
_cell.angle_gamma   90.00
#
_symmetry.space_group_name_H-M   'P 1'
#
loop_
_entity.id
_entity.type
_entity.pdbx_description
1 polymer ?
#
loop_
_entity_poly.entity_id
_entity_poly.type
_entity_poly.pdbx_seq_one_letter_code
_entity_poly.pdbx_strand_id
1 'polypeptide(L)'
;MLVLDRTPIRLPEPLARLLAELAHQLPPSGWAANSPRRWLFPGTRPSRHVSGTVLARRLAVHHIPIRPARTTALVQLAQDLPSAVLAPMLGLHVMTAQQWRRRAANDWSAYLEARRSGEHPTD
;
A
#
# COMPACT_ATOMS: atom_id res chain seq x y z
N MET A 1 13.94 -7.92 2.82
CA MET A 1 13.68 -6.54 3.30
C MET A 1 13.56 -5.65 2.08
N LEU A 2 12.54 -4.80 1.99
CA LEU A 2 12.35 -3.86 0.87
C LEU A 2 12.66 -2.45 1.37
N VAL A 3 13.39 -1.65 0.61
CA VAL A 3 13.63 -0.23 0.94
C VAL A 3 12.77 0.62 0.00
N LEU A 4 11.90 1.45 0.58
CA LEU A 4 11.14 2.46 -0.16
C LEU A 4 11.74 3.84 0.16
N ASP A 5 12.31 4.49 -0.86
CA ASP A 5 13.06 5.74 -0.75
C ASP A 5 14.23 5.65 0.24
N ARG A 6 13.96 5.84 1.54
CA ARG A 6 14.94 5.73 2.64
C ARG A 6 14.46 4.87 3.81
N THR A 7 13.24 4.33 3.72
CA THR A 7 12.60 3.59 4.80
C THR A 7 12.67 2.09 4.52
N PRO A 8 13.41 1.30 5.32
CA PRO A 8 13.36 -0.15 5.24
C PRO A 8 12.01 -0.63 5.77
N ILE A 9 11.33 -1.45 4.98
CA ILE A 9 10.03 -2.05 5.31
C ILE A 9 10.18 -3.57 5.33
N ARG A 10 9.68 -4.17 6.41
CA ARG A 10 9.51 -5.63 6.48
C ARG A 10 8.22 -5.99 5.76
N LEU A 11 8.36 -6.84 4.75
CA LEU A 11 7.23 -7.36 4.00
C LEU A 11 6.72 -8.63 4.69
N PRO A 12 5.40 -8.85 4.74
CA PRO A 12 4.86 -10.15 5.08
C PRO A 12 5.42 -11.23 4.14
N GLU A 13 5.70 -12.41 4.67
CA GLU A 13 6.34 -13.50 3.94
C GLU A 13 5.66 -13.86 2.60
N PRO A 14 4.33 -13.95 2.50
CA PRO A 14 3.67 -14.25 1.22
C PRO A 14 3.97 -13.19 0.14
N LEU A 15 3.99 -11.92 0.52
CA LEU A 15 4.29 -10.82 -0.39
C LEU A 15 5.78 -10.77 -0.74
N ALA A 16 6.65 -11.05 0.24
CA ALA A 16 8.10 -11.12 0.01
C ALA A 16 8.44 -12.17 -1.05
N ARG A 17 7.81 -13.35 -0.99
CA ARG A 17 7.97 -14.41 -1.96
C ARG A 17 7.53 -14.00 -3.36
N LEU A 18 6.33 -13.42 -3.51
CA LEU A 18 5.82 -12.95 -4.80
C LEU A 18 6.73 -11.89 -5.44
N LEU A 19 7.26 -10.98 -4.63
CA LEU A 19 8.18 -9.94 -5.12
C LEU A 19 9.55 -10.52 -5.50
N ALA A 20 10.03 -11.53 -4.77
CA ALA A 20 11.26 -12.24 -5.12
C ALA A 20 11.09 -13.01 -6.44
N GLU A 21 10.00 -13.76 -6.60
CA GLU A 21 9.65 -14.44 -7.85
C GLU A 21 9.60 -13.45 -9.02
N LEU A 22 8.91 -12.32 -8.85
CA LEU A 22 8.82 -11.26 -9.85
C LEU A 22 10.18 -10.63 -10.18
N ALA A 23 11.07 -10.46 -9.19
CA ALA A 23 12.42 -9.95 -9.40
C ALA A 23 13.30 -10.91 -10.20
N HIS A 24 13.07 -12.22 -10.06
CA HIS A 24 13.80 -13.28 -10.76
C HIS A 24 13.20 -13.64 -12.14
N GLN A 25 12.03 -13.12 -12.49
CA GLN A 25 11.42 -13.38 -13.81
C GLN A 25 12.29 -12.83 -14.96
N LEU A 26 12.53 -13.69 -15.95
CA LEU A 26 13.17 -13.30 -17.20
C LEU A 26 12.34 -12.24 -17.93
N PRO A 27 13.00 -11.31 -18.64
CA PRO A 27 12.29 -10.29 -19.39
C PRO A 27 11.52 -10.95 -20.55
N PRO A 28 10.46 -10.31 -21.05
CA PRO A 28 9.83 -10.74 -22.30
C PRO A 28 10.88 -10.90 -23.41
N SER A 29 10.70 -11.92 -24.25
CA SER A 29 11.58 -12.18 -25.40
C SER A 29 11.66 -10.93 -26.29
N GLY A 30 12.89 -10.54 -26.67
CA GLY A 30 13.15 -9.36 -27.50
C GLY A 30 13.63 -8.11 -26.76
N TRP A 31 13.80 -8.13 -25.43
CA TRP A 31 14.44 -7.04 -24.68
C TRP A 31 15.92 -7.29 -24.47
N ALA A 32 16.76 -6.27 -24.68
CA ALA A 32 18.20 -6.38 -24.45
C ALA A 32 18.48 -6.83 -23.01
N ALA A 33 19.16 -7.97 -22.87
CA ALA A 33 19.52 -8.56 -21.57
C ALA A 33 20.38 -7.62 -20.69
N ASN A 34 21.03 -6.64 -21.30
CA ASN A 34 22.01 -5.73 -20.69
C ASN A 34 21.42 -4.42 -20.14
N SER A 35 20.17 -4.40 -19.65
CA SER A 35 19.66 -3.22 -18.94
C SER A 35 20.01 -3.32 -17.44
N PRO A 36 20.99 -2.55 -16.91
CA PRO A 36 21.54 -2.74 -15.57
C PRO A 36 20.57 -2.37 -14.43
N ARG A 37 19.36 -1.88 -14.74
CA ARG A 37 18.30 -1.60 -13.77
C ARG A 37 16.97 -2.15 -14.29
N ARG A 38 16.73 -3.44 -14.03
CA ARG A 38 15.44 -4.08 -14.30
C ARG A 38 14.39 -3.50 -13.35
N TRP A 39 13.35 -2.91 -13.92
CA TRP A 39 12.17 -2.51 -13.16
C TRP A 39 11.41 -3.75 -12.69
N LEU A 40 11.01 -3.77 -11.41
CA LEU A 40 10.19 -4.83 -10.84
C LEU A 40 8.83 -4.96 -11.58
N PHE A 41 8.26 -3.82 -11.99
CA PHE A 41 7.09 -3.76 -12.84
C PHE A 41 7.45 -3.13 -14.18
N PRO A 42 7.80 -3.95 -15.19
CA PRO A 42 8.27 -3.43 -16.45
C PRO A 42 7.11 -2.88 -17.30
N GLY A 43 7.40 -1.80 -18.03
CA GLY A 43 6.47 -1.16 -18.98
C GLY A 43 6.52 -1.82 -20.36
N THR A 44 5.84 -1.23 -21.34
CA THR A 44 5.81 -1.75 -22.72
C THR A 44 7.08 -1.47 -23.51
N ARG A 45 7.92 -0.52 -23.06
CA ARG A 45 9.19 -0.17 -23.69
C ARG A 45 10.36 -0.69 -22.85
N PRO A 46 11.43 -1.21 -23.47
CA PRO A 46 12.66 -1.52 -22.76
C PRO A 46 13.13 -0.26 -22.01
N SER A 47 13.67 -0.45 -20.81
CA SER A 47 14.11 0.59 -19.86
C SER A 47 13.04 1.45 -19.16
N ARG A 48 11.74 1.27 -19.43
CA ARG A 48 10.68 2.03 -18.75
C ARG A 48 9.87 1.17 -17.78
N HIS A 49 9.55 1.71 -16.62
CA HIS A 49 8.58 1.08 -15.71
C HIS A 49 7.15 1.22 -16.25
N VAL A 50 6.26 0.37 -15.75
CA VAL A 50 4.82 0.54 -15.95
C VAL A 50 4.37 1.88 -15.36
N SER A 51 3.44 2.57 -16.03
CA SER A 51 2.81 3.76 -15.43
C SER A 51 2.00 3.36 -14.21
N GLY A 52 1.96 4.21 -13.19
CA GLY A 52 1.12 4.01 -11.99
C GLY A 52 -0.35 3.80 -12.34
N THR A 53 -0.89 4.51 -13.34
CA THR A 53 -2.27 4.34 -13.82
C THR A 53 -2.50 2.96 -14.43
N VAL A 54 -1.55 2.45 -15.21
CA VAL A 54 -1.66 1.14 -15.85
C VAL A 54 -1.55 0.03 -14.80
N LEU A 55 -0.62 0.16 -13.84
CA LEU A 55 -0.51 -0.78 -12.73
C LEU A 55 -1.77 -0.78 -11.87
N ALA A 56 -2.31 0.39 -11.54
CA ALA A 56 -3.55 0.53 -10.80
C ALA A 56 -4.72 -0.15 -11.53
N ARG A 57 -4.83 0.01 -12.85
CA ARG A 57 -5.85 -0.67 -13.65
C ARG A 57 -5.68 -2.19 -13.62
N ARG A 58 -4.45 -2.70 -13.76
CA ARG A 58 -4.16 -4.15 -13.68
C ARG A 58 -4.55 -4.72 -12.32
N LEU A 59 -4.21 -4.03 -11.24
CA LEU A 59 -4.58 -4.45 -9.88
C LEU A 59 -6.09 -4.40 -9.64
N ALA A 60 -6.77 -3.40 -10.19
CA ALA A 60 -8.23 -3.31 -10.10
C ALA A 60 -8.96 -4.48 -10.78
N VAL A 61 -8.41 -5.03 -11.88
CA VAL A 61 -8.93 -6.26 -12.52
C VAL A 61 -8.89 -7.46 -11.58
N HIS A 62 -7.92 -7.49 -10.65
CA HIS A 62 -7.82 -8.51 -9.61
C HIS A 62 -8.50 -8.10 -8.29
N HIS A 63 -9.45 -7.17 -8.34
CA HIS A 63 -10.18 -6.67 -7.16
C HIS A 63 -9.30 -6.00 -6.09
N ILE A 64 -8.16 -5.43 -6.50
CA ILE A 64 -7.27 -4.66 -5.62
C ILE A 64 -7.34 -3.17 -6.03
N PRO A 65 -8.37 -2.42 -5.57
CA PRO A 65 -8.51 -1.02 -5.92
C PRO A 65 -7.50 -0.17 -5.14
N ILE A 66 -6.55 0.47 -5.86
CA ILE A 66 -5.42 1.19 -5.25
C ILE A 66 -5.85 2.28 -4.27
N ARG A 67 -6.86 3.09 -4.60
CA ARG A 67 -7.28 4.21 -3.75
C ARG A 67 -7.91 3.72 -2.43
N PRO A 68 -8.96 2.88 -2.45
CA PRO A 68 -9.51 2.29 -1.22
C PRO A 68 -8.46 1.52 -0.43
N ALA A 69 -7.64 0.67 -1.07
CA ALA A 69 -6.61 -0.11 -0.38
C ALA A 69 -5.56 0.77 0.29
N ARG A 70 -5.16 1.89 -0.34
CA ARG A 70 -4.25 2.86 0.28
C ARG A 70 -4.90 3.57 1.46
N THR A 71 -6.17 3.98 1.32
CA THR A 71 -6.92 4.65 2.38
C THR A 71 -7.06 3.75 3.60
N THR A 72 -7.48 2.49 3.43
CA THR A 72 -7.63 1.53 4.53
C THR A 72 -6.30 1.25 5.20
N ALA A 73 -5.23 1.03 4.44
CA ALA A 73 -3.89 0.84 4.99
C ALA A 73 -3.40 2.07 5.79
N LEU A 74 -3.66 3.29 5.31
CA LEU A 74 -3.31 4.52 6.04
C LEU A 74 -4.10 4.66 7.33
N VAL A 75 -5.39 4.31 7.34
CA VAL A 75 -6.22 4.30 8.54
C VAL A 75 -5.68 3.29 9.55
N GLN A 76 -5.43 2.05 9.13
CA GLN A 76 -4.88 0.99 9.98
C GLN A 76 -3.52 1.41 10.58
N LEU A 77 -2.60 1.89 9.75
CA LEU A 77 -1.30 2.37 10.22
C LEU A 77 -1.42 3.57 11.18
N ALA A 78 -2.41 4.44 11.00
CA ALA A 78 -2.63 5.57 11.89
C ALA A 78 -3.30 5.19 13.22
N GLN A 79 -3.88 3.98 13.32
CA GLN A 79 -4.31 3.39 14.59
C GLN A 79 -3.10 2.89 15.39
N ASP A 80 -2.16 2.23 14.71
CA ASP A 80 -1.02 1.59 15.35
C ASP A 80 0.17 2.54 15.61
N LEU A 81 0.35 3.58 14.78
CA LEU A 81 1.51 4.48 14.84
C LEU A 81 1.14 5.94 15.12
N PRO A 82 1.93 6.66 15.95
CA PRO A 82 1.82 8.11 16.07
C PRO A 82 2.12 8.84 14.76
N SER A 83 1.44 9.97 14.52
CA SER A 83 1.61 10.79 13.31
C SER A 83 3.05 11.24 13.06
N ALA A 84 3.84 11.47 14.11
CA ALA A 84 5.25 11.84 14.03
C ALA A 84 6.14 10.73 13.44
N VAL A 85 5.74 9.47 13.57
CA VAL A 85 6.43 8.30 13.00
C VAL A 85 5.88 8.00 11.61
N LEU A 86 4.56 8.05 11.44
CA LEU A 86 3.89 7.76 10.17
C LEU A 86 4.27 8.75 9.05
N ALA A 87 4.42 10.05 9.38
CA ALA A 87 4.76 11.09 8.42
C ALA A 87 6.10 10.84 7.68
N PRO A 88 7.26 10.71 8.36
CA PRO A 88 8.53 10.45 7.69
C PRO A 88 8.57 9.08 7.03
N MET A 89 7.91 8.05 7.58
CA MET A 89 7.89 6.70 6.98
C MET A 89 7.25 6.67 5.60
N LEU A 90 6.20 7.47 5.38
CA LEU A 90 5.41 7.47 4.15
C LEU A 90 5.65 8.72 3.28
N GLY A 91 6.61 9.57 3.65
CA GLY A 91 6.88 10.85 2.98
C GLY A 91 5.68 11.82 3.01
N LEU A 92 4.86 11.75 4.06
CA LEU A 92 3.69 12.60 4.24
C LEU A 92 4.03 13.84 5.05
N HIS A 93 3.34 14.95 4.78
CA HIS A 93 3.38 16.11 5.66
C HIS A 93 2.75 15.75 7.02
N VAL A 94 3.32 16.27 8.12
CA VAL A 94 2.87 15.95 9.49
C VAL A 94 1.37 16.21 9.70
N MET A 95 0.84 17.30 9.14
CA MET A 95 -0.60 17.62 9.21
C MET A 95 -1.47 16.58 8.50
N THR A 96 -1.00 16.02 7.39
CA THR A 96 -1.70 14.94 6.68
C THR A 96 -1.73 13.68 7.52
N ALA A 97 -0.62 13.32 8.17
CA ALA A 97 -0.55 12.17 9.09
C ALA A 97 -1.45 12.36 10.33
N GLN A 98 -1.56 13.58 10.87
CA GLN A 98 -2.51 13.90 11.93
C GLN A 98 -3.96 13.73 11.48
N GLN A 99 -4.29 14.13 10.25
CA GLN A 99 -5.63 13.97 9.72
C GLN A 99 -6.02 12.49 9.57
N TRP A 100 -5.10 11.64 9.12
CA TRP A 100 -5.31 10.19 9.08
C TRP A 100 -5.52 9.60 10.47
N ARG A 101 -4.78 10.06 11.48
CA ARG A 101 -4.99 9.64 12.87
C ARG A 101 -6.36 10.03 13.42
N ARG A 102 -6.83 11.24 13.11
CA ARG A 102 -8.20 11.66 13.46
C ARG A 102 -9.26 10.80 12.79
N ARG A 103 -9.09 10.47 11.51
CA ARG A 103 -9.99 9.55 10.79
C ARG A 103 -10.01 8.17 11.42
N ALA A 104 -8.85 7.62 11.72
CA ALA A 104 -8.70 6.33 12.40
C ALA A 104 -9.40 6.25 13.77
N ALA A 105 -9.37 7.33 14.55
CA ALA A 105 -10.10 7.42 15.82
C ALA A 105 -11.63 7.49 15.60
N ASN A 106 -12.07 8.26 14.61
CA ASN A 106 -13.48 8.45 14.31
C ASN A 106 -14.14 7.21 13.66
N ASP A 107 -13.39 6.43 12.88
CA ASP A 107 -13.91 5.21 12.25
C ASP A 107 -14.32 4.17 13.32
N TRP A 108 -13.62 4.12 14.46
CA TRP A 108 -14.00 3.26 15.58
C TRP A 108 -15.17 3.82 16.39
N SER A 109 -15.28 5.14 16.57
CA SER A 109 -16.39 5.74 17.30
C SER A 109 -17.73 5.53 16.61
N ALA A 110 -17.77 5.61 15.27
CA ALA A 110 -19.00 5.33 14.51
C ALA A 110 -19.44 3.86 14.67
N TYR A 111 -18.49 2.93 14.65
CA TYR A 111 -18.76 1.51 14.90
C TYR A 111 -19.20 1.23 16.35
N LEU A 112 -18.52 1.81 17.34
CA LEU A 112 -18.89 1.67 18.76
C LEU A 112 -20.27 2.26 19.06
N GLU A 113 -20.60 3.41 18.47
CA GLU A 113 -21.92 4.04 18.61
C GLU A 113 -23.00 3.17 17.97
N ALA A 114 -22.78 2.70 16.73
CA ALA A 114 -23.72 1.77 16.08
C ALA A 114 -23.89 0.46 16.86
N ARG A 115 -22.82 -0.07 17.47
CA ARG A 115 -22.90 -1.24 18.35
C ARG A 115 -23.68 -0.96 19.63
N ARG A 116 -23.51 0.22 20.23
CA ARG A 116 -24.22 0.66 21.43
C ARG A 116 -25.71 0.93 21.16
N SER A 117 -26.05 1.41 19.96
CA SER A 117 -27.44 1.60 19.53
C SER A 117 -28.13 0.29 19.09
N GLY A 118 -27.36 -0.77 18.81
CA GLY A 118 -27.87 -2.10 18.47
C GLY A 118 -28.19 -2.99 19.68
N GLU A 119 -27.92 -2.52 20.90
CA GLU A 119 -28.21 -3.21 22.16
C GLU A 119 -29.60 -2.79 22.67
N HIS A 120 -30.65 -3.14 21.93
CA HIS A 120 -32.01 -3.12 22.46
C HIS A 120 -32.28 -4.45 23.20
N PRO A 121 -32.54 -4.42 24.51
CA PRO A 121 -32.77 -5.63 25.29
C PRO A 121 -34.14 -6.21 24.94
N THR A 122 -34.16 -7.46 24.49
CA THR A 122 -35.36 -8.29 24.51
C THR A 122 -35.57 -8.78 25.93
N ASP A 123 -36.59 -8.24 26.60
CA ASP A 123 -37.33 -8.91 27.67
C ASP A 123 -38.82 -8.89 27.26
#